data_AF-A0A2N1MT63-F1
#
_entry.id   AF-A0A2N1MT63-F1
#
_cell.length_a   1.000
_cell.length_b   1.000
_cell.length_c   1.000
_cell.angle_alpha   90.00
_cell.angle_beta   90.00
_cell.angle_gamma   90.00
#
_symmetry.space_group_name_H-M   'P 1'
#
loop_
_entity.id
_entity.type
_entity.pdbx_description
1 polymer ?
#
loop_
_entity_poly.entity_id
_entity_poly.type
_entity_poly.pdbx_seq_one_letter_code
_entity_poly.pdbx_strand_id
1 'polypeptide(L)'
;MGGTSSMPEYAELMKRRWNDDPKKRPTAKELKMIYEKWVDTVNTKRITMKKIVHIPENELKIKYHPNSCYTSRKINYSAKLNEYLSQDSLSDKI
;
A
#
# COMPACT_ATOMS: atom_id res chain seq x y z
N MET A 1 12.55 16.79 -9.18
CA MET A 1 11.60 16.32 -10.21
C MET A 1 11.48 14.82 -10.07
N GLY A 2 10.46 14.35 -9.34
CA GLY A 2 10.26 12.92 -9.08
C GLY A 2 9.43 12.32 -10.22
N GLY A 3 10.02 11.40 -10.99
CA GLY A 3 9.35 10.74 -12.10
C GLY A 3 8.10 10.02 -11.62
N THR A 4 6.93 10.51 -12.02
CA THR A 4 5.68 9.77 -11.97
C THR A 4 5.79 8.64 -12.98
N SER A 5 6.31 7.50 -12.54
CA SER A 5 6.16 6.23 -13.25
C SER A 5 4.67 5.87 -13.22
N SER A 6 3.89 6.56 -14.05
CA SER A 6 2.50 6.26 -14.30
C SER A 6 2.50 4.97 -15.08
N MET A 7 2.36 3.84 -14.37
CA MET A 7 2.00 2.59 -15.02
C MET A 7 0.62 2.85 -15.65
N PRO A 8 0.49 2.92 -16.99
CA PRO A 8 -0.78 3.31 -17.62
C PRO A 8 -1.92 2.37 -17.21
N GLU A 9 -1.57 1.10 -17.01
CA GLU A 9 -2.44 0.04 -16.53
C GLU A 9 -3.00 0.28 -15.12
N TYR A 10 -2.23 0.95 -14.24
CA TYR A 10 -2.71 1.35 -12.91
C TYR A 10 -3.74 2.46 -13.01
N ALA A 11 -3.50 3.48 -13.84
CA ALA A 11 -4.45 4.57 -14.02
C ALA A 11 -5.79 4.09 -14.58
N GLU A 12 -5.77 3.18 -15.57
CA GLU A 12 -6.97 2.56 -16.13
C GLU A 12 -7.72 1.69 -15.10
N LEU A 13 -6.98 0.94 -14.25
CA LEU A 13 -7.60 0.18 -13.16
C LEU A 13 -8.32 1.09 -12.16
N MET A 14 -7.73 2.23 -11.80
CA MET A 14 -8.32 3.17 -10.85
C MET A 14 -9.59 3.82 -11.42
N LYS A 15 -9.61 4.18 -12.71
CA LYS A 15 -10.83 4.64 -13.41
C LYS A 15 -11.94 3.59 -13.33
N ARG A 16 -11.63 2.31 -13.56
CA ARG A 16 -12.62 1.22 -13.48
C ARG A 16 -13.12 0.99 -12.04
N ARG A 17 -12.25 1.11 -11.02
CA ARG A 17 -12.66 0.98 -9.60
C ARG A 17 -13.60 2.09 -9.14
N TRP A 18 -13.37 3.32 -9.61
CA TRP A 18 -14.22 4.47 -9.31
C TRP A 18 -15.36 4.66 -10.33
N ASN A 19 -15.80 3.61 -11.01
CA ASN A 19 -16.97 3.73 -11.88
C ASN A 19 -18.23 4.03 -11.04
N ASP A 20 -19.02 4.99 -11.50
CA ASP A 20 -20.28 5.37 -10.85
C ASP A 20 -21.28 4.22 -10.84
N ASP A 21 -21.29 3.40 -11.90
CA ASP A 21 -22.11 2.20 -11.98
C ASP A 21 -21.42 1.04 -11.23
N PRO A 22 -22.01 0.53 -10.13
CA PRO A 22 -21.45 -0.58 -9.37
C PRO A 22 -21.24 -1.85 -10.20
N LYS A 23 -22.06 -2.07 -11.24
CA LYS A 23 -21.96 -3.27 -12.10
C LYS A 23 -20.74 -3.23 -13.02
N LYS A 24 -20.19 -2.04 -13.29
CA LYS A 24 -19.00 -1.84 -14.12
C LYS A 24 -17.70 -1.90 -13.31
N ARG A 25 -17.80 -1.85 -11.98
CA ARG A 25 -16.64 -1.99 -11.09
C ARG A 25 -16.07 -3.41 -11.20
N PRO A 26 -14.74 -3.56 -11.11
CA PRO A 26 -14.13 -4.88 -11.09
C PRO A 26 -14.48 -5.59 -9.77
N THR A 27 -14.73 -6.88 -9.88
CA THR A 27 -14.95 -7.78 -8.73
C THR A 27 -13.66 -7.97 -7.93
N ALA A 28 -13.79 -8.40 -6.67
CA ALA A 28 -12.65 -8.75 -5.84
C ALA A 28 -11.75 -9.83 -6.48
N LYS A 29 -12.36 -10.78 -7.21
CA LYS A 29 -11.65 -11.85 -7.92
C LYS A 29 -10.81 -11.31 -9.09
N GLU A 30 -11.38 -10.43 -9.91
CA GLU A 30 -10.64 -9.77 -11.00
C GLU A 30 -9.47 -8.94 -10.46
N LEU A 31 -9.71 -8.19 -9.38
CA LEU A 31 -8.68 -7.38 -8.73
C LEU A 31 -7.53 -8.24 -8.22
N LYS A 32 -7.84 -9.36 -7.56
CA LYS A 32 -6.84 -10.33 -7.12
C LYS A 32 -5.95 -10.80 -8.29
N MET A 33 -6.55 -11.20 -9.40
CA MET A 33 -5.80 -11.65 -10.58
C MET A 33 -4.91 -10.56 -11.19
N ILE A 34 -5.37 -9.30 -11.21
CA ILE A 34 -4.57 -8.17 -11.72
C ILE A 34 -3.36 -7.92 -10.82
N TYR A 35 -3.57 -7.88 -9.50
CA TYR A 35 -2.48 -7.69 -8.56
C TYR A 35 -1.49 -8.86 -8.54
N GLU A 36 -1.96 -10.09 -8.65
CA GLU A 36 -1.09 -11.28 -8.76
C GLU A 36 -0.19 -11.19 -9.98
N LYS A 37 -0.73 -10.85 -11.17
CA LYS A 37 0.08 -10.64 -12.38
C LYS A 37 1.11 -9.53 -12.21
N TRP A 38 0.75 -8.43 -11.57
CA TRP A 38 1.69 -7.34 -11.30
C TRP A 38 2.75 -7.76 -10.29
N VAL A 39 2.39 -8.50 -9.25
CA VAL A 39 3.34 -9.05 -8.27
C VAL A 39 4.29 -10.02 -8.95
N ASP A 40 3.83 -10.90 -9.82
CA ASP A 40 4.69 -11.82 -10.58
C ASP A 40 5.66 -11.05 -11.48
N THR A 41 5.14 -10.06 -12.23
CA THR A 41 5.94 -9.17 -13.10
C THR A 41 6.98 -8.39 -12.29
N VAL A 42 6.59 -7.90 -11.11
CA VAL A 42 7.49 -7.17 -10.21
C VAL A 42 8.47 -8.15 -9.58
N ASN A 43 8.07 -9.34 -9.12
CA ASN A 43 8.92 -10.35 -8.49
C ASN A 43 10.01 -10.87 -9.43
N THR A 44 9.72 -11.06 -10.72
CA THR A 44 10.76 -11.28 -11.74
C THR A 44 11.77 -10.12 -11.82
N LYS A 45 11.38 -8.90 -11.42
CA LYS A 45 12.23 -7.71 -11.31
C LYS A 45 12.66 -7.37 -9.87
N ARG A 46 12.25 -8.14 -8.85
CA ARG A 46 12.35 -7.77 -7.42
C ARG A 46 13.52 -8.44 -6.69
N ILE A 47 14.23 -9.37 -7.35
CA ILE A 47 15.59 -9.75 -6.91
C ILE A 47 16.48 -8.48 -6.78
N THR A 48 16.18 -7.41 -7.53
CA THR A 48 16.97 -6.18 -7.58
C THR A 48 16.46 -5.00 -6.72
N MET A 49 15.29 -5.05 -6.08
CA MET A 49 14.69 -3.88 -5.39
C MET A 49 14.39 -4.07 -3.90
N LYS A 50 15.42 -4.45 -3.12
CA LYS A 50 15.44 -4.25 -1.65
C LYS A 50 15.51 -2.74 -1.31
N LYS A 51 14.41 -2.01 -1.43
CA LYS A 51 14.29 -0.68 -0.83
C LYS A 51 12.87 -0.45 -0.32
N ILE A 52 12.64 -0.87 0.91
CA ILE A 52 11.50 -0.41 1.70
C ILE A 52 11.74 1.10 1.91
N VAL A 53 10.84 1.93 1.40
CA VAL A 53 10.90 3.38 1.61
C VAL A 53 10.36 3.66 3.00
N HIS A 54 11.23 4.13 3.90
CA HIS A 54 10.84 4.54 5.24
C HIS A 54 9.93 5.78 5.14
N ILE A 55 8.68 5.65 5.58
CA ILE A 55 7.74 6.78 5.63
C ILE A 55 8.14 7.64 6.84
N PRO A 56 8.45 8.94 6.65
CA PRO A 56 8.78 9.81 7.77
C PRO A 56 7.57 9.92 8.72
N GLU A 57 7.85 9.87 10.02
CA GLU A 57 6.83 10.02 11.05
C GLU A 57 6.39 11.50 11.10
N ASN A 58 5.29 11.81 10.41
CA ASN A 58 4.68 13.13 10.50
C ASN A 58 3.71 13.22 11.68
N GLU A 59 3.66 14.39 12.32
CA GLU A 59 2.61 14.71 13.29
C GLU A 59 1.24 14.67 12.62
N LEU A 60 0.38 13.76 13.05
CA LEU A 60 -0.99 13.68 12.56
C LEU A 60 -1.81 14.84 13.14
N LYS A 61 -2.03 15.88 12.34
CA LYS A 61 -3.02 16.93 12.66
C LYS A 61 -4.42 16.42 12.35
N ILE A 62 -5.02 15.72 13.31
CA ILE A 62 -6.38 15.19 13.19
C ILE A 62 -7.36 16.25 13.71
N LYS A 63 -8.33 16.64 12.87
CA LYS A 63 -9.46 17.49 13.27
C LYS A 63 -10.73 16.65 13.27
N TYR A 64 -11.35 16.50 14.44
CA TYR A 64 -12.59 15.74 14.60
C TYR A 64 -13.82 16.63 14.36
N HIS A 65 -14.87 16.02 13.81
CA HIS A 65 -16.19 16.64 13.77
C HIS A 65 -16.85 16.49 15.16
N PRO A 66 -17.54 17.52 15.69
CA PRO A 66 -18.10 17.49 17.06
C PRO A 66 -19.06 16.32 17.33
N ASN A 67 -19.73 15.82 16.29
CA ASN A 67 -20.66 14.68 16.40
C ASN A 67 -20.05 13.32 15.98
N SER A 68 -18.73 13.20 15.86
CA SER A 68 -18.13 11.92 15.47
C SER A 68 -18.16 10.92 16.63
N CYS A 69 -18.72 9.73 16.41
CA CYS A 69 -18.74 8.64 17.40
C CYS A 69 -17.40 7.87 17.46
N TYR A 70 -16.50 8.11 16.49
CA TYR A 70 -15.25 7.38 16.33
C TYR A 70 -14.08 8.35 16.31
N THR A 71 -13.22 8.27 17.33
CA THR A 71 -11.92 8.95 17.32
C THR A 71 -10.92 8.04 16.65
N SER A 72 -10.34 8.49 15.53
CA SER A 72 -9.21 7.80 14.92
C SER A 72 -8.08 7.69 15.94
N ARG A 73 -7.74 6.47 16.36
CA ARG A 73 -6.61 6.21 17.24
C ARG A 73 -5.34 6.09 16.38
N LYS A 74 -4.30 6.86 16.70
CA LYS A 74 -2.97 6.67 16.10
C LYS A 74 -2.56 5.22 16.38
N ILE A 75 -2.30 4.44 15.33
CA ILE A 75 -1.72 3.11 15.49
C ILE A 75 -0.27 3.32 15.94
N ASN A 76 -0.03 3.17 17.24
CA ASN A 76 1.29 3.26 17.86
C ASN A 76 2.10 1.96 17.72
N TYR A 77 1.59 1.01 16.94
CA TYR A 77 2.19 -0.30 16.71
C TYR A 77 3.35 -0.27 15.71
N SER A 78 3.64 0.88 15.08
CA SER A 78 4.73 1.04 14.10
C SER A 78 6.10 0.71 14.69
N ALA A 79 6.38 1.13 15.93
CA ALA A 79 7.64 0.81 16.61
C ALA A 79 7.83 -0.70 16.78
N LYS A 80 6.76 -1.41 17.18
CA LYS A 80 6.76 -2.85 17.36
C LYS A 80 6.86 -3.63 16.03
N LEU A 81 6.26 -3.10 14.96
CA LEU A 81 6.46 -3.64 13.60
C LEU A 81 7.90 -3.47 13.13
N ASN A 82 8.51 -2.32 13.36
CA ASN A 82 9.91 -2.06 12.98
C ASN A 82 10.89 -2.99 13.73
N GLU A 83 10.59 -3.32 14.98
CA GLU A 83 11.34 -4.31 15.77
C GLU A 83 11.27 -5.70 15.12
N TYR A 84 10.08 -6.20 14.80
CA TYR A 84 9.91 -7.49 14.12
C TYR A 84 10.61 -7.55 12.76
N LEU A 85 10.47 -6.49 11.95
CA LEU A 85 11.13 -6.41 10.64
C LEU A 85 12.66 -6.40 10.75
N SER A 86 13.20 -5.83 11.83
CA SER A 86 14.64 -5.81 12.09
C SER A 86 15.15 -7.19 12.52
N GLN A 87 14.37 -7.95 13.28
CA GLN A 87 14.69 -9.32 13.69
C GLN A 87 14.72 -10.29 12.50
N ASP A 88 13.73 -10.23 11.62
CA ASP A 88 13.68 -11.08 10.41
C ASP A 88 14.91 -10.86 9.50
N SER A 89 15.37 -9.61 9.38
CA SER A 89 16.57 -9.28 8.58
C SER A 89 17.89 -9.83 9.16
N LEU A 90 17.90 -10.18 10.45
CA LEU A 90 19.04 -10.78 11.14
C LEU A 90 19.02 -12.31 11.04
N SER A 91 17.84 -12.91 10.94
CA SER A 91 17.66 -14.36 10.78
C SER A 91 18.14 -14.88 9.42
N ASP A 92 18.11 -14.05 8.38
CA ASP A 92 18.60 -14.38 7.03
C ASP A 92 20.14 -14.42 6.91
N LYS A 93 20.89 -14.23 8.00
CA LYS A 93 22.37 -14.17 8.03
C LYS A 93 23.04 -15.38 8.69
N ILE A 94 22.33 -16.50 8.91
CA ILE A 94 22.88 -17.75 9.45
C ILE A 94 22.78 -18.86 8.42
#